data_AF-A0A6B3C9X2-F1
#
_entry.id   AF-A0A6B3C9X2-F1
#
_cell.length_a   1.000
_cell.length_b   1.000
_cell.length_c   1.000
_cell.angle_alpha   90.00
_cell.angle_beta   90.00
_cell.angle_gamma   90.00
#
_symmetry.space_group_name_H-M   'P 1'
#
loop_
_entity.id
_entity.type
_entity.pdbx_description
1 polymer ?
#
loop_
_entity_poly.entity_id
_entity_poly.type
_entity_poly.pdbx_seq_one_letter_code
_entity_poly.pdbx_strand_id
1 'polypeptide(L)'
;SGEFELGADPVSGNQIVAKDGRYGPYVTEILPEGTPKTGKNAVKPRTASLFQSMSLDTVTLDDALKLMSLPRVVGVDAEGVEITAQNGRYGPYLKKGTDSRSLETEDQLFAITLDEALAIYAQPKQRGRAAAKPPLKELGTDPVSVKPV
;
A
#
# COMPACT_ATOMS: atom_id res chain seq x y z
N SER A 1 8.09 -4.30 19.55
CA SER A 1 6.99 -4.38 18.58
C SER A 1 5.75 -3.83 19.24
N GLY A 2 5.37 -2.59 18.91
CA GLY A 2 4.16 -1.96 19.45
C GLY A 2 2.95 -2.39 18.63
N GLU A 3 1.86 -2.72 19.33
CA GLU A 3 0.51 -2.80 18.75
C GLU A 3 -0.21 -1.52 19.14
N PHE A 4 -0.69 -0.78 18.15
CA PHE A 4 -1.36 0.50 18.32
C PHE A 4 -2.82 0.36 17.91
N GLU A 5 -3.73 0.59 18.84
CA GLU A 5 -5.16 0.57 18.56
C GLU A 5 -5.59 1.86 17.86
N LEU A 6 -6.24 1.73 16.70
CA LEU A 6 -6.70 2.87 15.91
C LEU A 6 -8.20 3.14 16.11
N GLY A 7 -8.98 2.11 16.42
CA GLY A 7 -10.43 2.20 16.65
C GLY A 7 -11.22 1.14 15.87
N ALA A 8 -12.54 1.18 15.95
CA ALA A 8 -13.41 0.24 15.26
C ALA A 8 -13.79 0.73 13.85
N ASP A 9 -13.73 -0.18 12.87
CA ASP A 9 -14.26 0.06 11.52
C ASP A 9 -15.78 0.26 11.58
N PRO A 10 -16.34 1.39 11.10
CA PRO A 10 -17.77 1.65 11.17
C PRO A 10 -18.62 0.70 10.32
N VAL A 11 -18.03 0.00 9.34
CA VAL A 11 -18.75 -0.92 8.46
C VAL A 11 -18.80 -2.33 9.04
N SER A 12 -17.65 -2.86 9.47
CA SER A 12 -17.55 -4.22 10.00
C SER A 12 -17.73 -4.33 11.52
N GLY A 13 -17.51 -3.24 12.25
CA GLY A 13 -17.43 -3.23 13.71
C GLY A 13 -16.13 -3.82 14.28
N ASN A 14 -15.22 -4.29 13.41
CA ASN A 14 -13.95 -4.90 13.84
C ASN A 14 -12.96 -3.84 14.31
N GLN A 15 -12.21 -4.15 15.38
CA GLN A 15 -11.12 -3.29 15.84
C GLN A 15 -9.97 -3.28 14.83
N ILE A 16 -9.47 -2.11 14.49
CA ILE A 16 -8.32 -1.90 13.62
C ILE A 16 -7.09 -1.55 14.47
N VAL A 17 -5.99 -2.22 14.18
CA VAL A 17 -4.70 -2.01 14.86
C VAL A 17 -3.58 -1.82 13.85
N ALA A 18 -2.59 -1.00 14.21
CA ALA A 18 -1.31 -0.88 13.51
C ALA A 18 -0.22 -1.67 14.26
N LYS A 19 0.60 -2.41 13.53
CA LYS A 19 1.62 -3.31 14.08
C LYS A 19 2.90 -3.23 13.27
N ASP A 20 4.03 -3.48 13.93
CA ASP A 20 5.31 -3.72 13.27
C ASP A 20 5.47 -5.21 12.92
N GLY A 21 5.71 -5.51 11.64
CA GLY A 21 5.73 -6.87 11.11
C GLY A 21 6.99 -7.20 10.29
N ARG A 22 7.14 -8.47 9.92
CA ARG A 22 8.30 -8.96 9.13
C ARG A 22 8.54 -8.18 7.83
N TYR A 23 7.48 -7.65 7.23
CA TYR A 23 7.54 -6.94 5.95
C TYR A 23 7.44 -5.42 6.10
N GLY A 24 7.55 -4.90 7.32
CA GLY A 24 7.35 -3.50 7.67
C GLY A 24 6.06 -3.25 8.45
N PRO A 25 5.79 -1.98 8.79
CA PRO A 25 4.59 -1.59 9.52
C PRO A 25 3.34 -1.81 8.68
N TYR A 26 2.26 -2.26 9.32
CA TYR A 26 1.00 -2.59 8.66
C TYR A 26 -0.19 -2.38 9.57
N VAL A 27 -1.37 -2.22 8.98
CA VAL A 27 -2.67 -2.24 9.67
C VAL A 27 -3.38 -3.56 9.41
N THR A 28 -4.13 -4.02 10.40
CA THR A 28 -4.95 -5.23 10.33
C THR A 28 -6.21 -5.06 11.15
N GLU A 29 -7.29 -5.70 10.73
CA GLU A 29 -8.45 -5.87 11.60
C GLU A 29 -8.24 -7.05 12.56
N ILE A 30 -8.87 -6.94 13.73
CA ILE A 30 -9.02 -8.02 14.70
C ILE A 30 -10.37 -8.67 14.45
N LEU A 31 -10.34 -9.94 14.03
CA LEU A 31 -11.55 -10.72 13.83
C LEU A 31 -12.15 -11.17 15.19
N PRO A 32 -13.47 -11.29 15.29
CA PRO A 32 -14.14 -11.78 16.50
C PRO A 32 -13.61 -13.14 16.98
N GLU A 33 -13.70 -13.38 18.28
CA GLU A 33 -13.38 -14.70 18.84
C GLU A 33 -14.26 -15.80 18.23
N GLY A 34 -13.68 -16.98 18.03
CA GLY A 34 -14.36 -18.10 17.38
C GLY A 34 -14.33 -18.05 15.84
N THR A 35 -13.84 -16.97 15.22
CA THR A 35 -13.64 -16.94 13.77
C THR A 35 -12.63 -18.03 13.35
N PRO A 36 -13.00 -18.95 12.43
CA PRO A 36 -12.08 -20.00 12.00
C PRO A 36 -10.83 -19.39 11.36
N LYS A 37 -9.66 -19.70 11.91
CA LYS A 37 -8.37 -19.21 11.38
C LYS A 37 -7.68 -20.22 10.44
N THR A 38 -8.17 -21.46 10.41
CA THR A 38 -7.59 -22.57 9.66
C THR A 38 -8.68 -23.42 9.00
N GLY A 39 -8.30 -24.19 7.98
CA GLY A 39 -9.21 -25.05 7.22
C GLY A 39 -9.94 -24.33 6.08
N LYS A 40 -10.92 -25.02 5.48
CA LYS A 40 -11.64 -24.55 4.27
C LYS A 40 -12.49 -23.29 4.52
N ASN A 41 -12.91 -23.07 5.77
CA ASN A 41 -13.73 -21.93 6.18
C ASN A 41 -12.90 -20.84 6.87
N ALA A 42 -11.58 -20.87 6.72
CA ALA A 42 -10.69 -19.90 7.36
C ALA A 42 -10.98 -18.48 6.82
N VAL A 43 -11.30 -17.56 7.73
CA VAL A 43 -11.42 -16.13 7.43
C VAL A 43 -10.07 -15.49 7.76
N LYS A 44 -9.48 -14.80 6.78
CA LYS A 44 -8.24 -14.04 6.98
C LYS A 44 -8.60 -12.60 7.32
N PRO A 45 -7.95 -11.98 8.33
CA PRO A 45 -8.15 -10.57 8.59
C PRO A 45 -7.71 -9.78 7.36
N ARG A 46 -8.45 -8.73 7.02
CA ARG A 46 -7.98 -7.73 6.08
C ARG A 46 -6.74 -7.05 6.64
N THR A 47 -5.75 -6.84 5.79
CA THR A 47 -4.47 -6.23 6.14
C THR A 47 -4.02 -5.27 5.04
N ALA A 48 -3.36 -4.18 5.41
CA ALA A 48 -2.68 -3.32 4.45
C ALA A 48 -1.35 -2.82 5.02
N SER A 49 -0.30 -2.78 4.18
CA SER A 49 0.98 -2.22 4.58
C SER A 49 0.89 -0.70 4.66
N LEU A 50 1.55 -0.11 5.64
CA LEU A 50 1.76 1.34 5.65
C LEU A 50 2.61 1.74 4.45
N PHE A 51 2.36 2.96 3.98
CA PHE A 51 3.17 3.61 2.97
C PHE A 51 4.55 3.98 3.52
N GLN A 52 5.52 4.16 2.64
CA GLN A 52 6.90 4.48 3.03
C GLN A 52 7.00 5.81 3.79
N SER A 53 6.06 6.72 3.53
CA SER A 53 5.92 8.02 4.19
C SER A 53 5.18 7.98 5.53
N MET A 54 4.49 6.88 5.84
CA MET A 54 3.69 6.73 7.06
C MET A 54 4.50 6.13 8.21
N SER A 55 4.09 6.45 9.44
CA SER A 55 4.69 5.92 10.67
C SER A 55 3.62 5.35 11.59
N LEU A 56 3.99 4.39 12.43
CA LEU A 56 3.07 3.77 13.39
C LEU A 56 2.53 4.77 14.43
N ASP A 57 3.34 5.79 14.75
CA ASP A 57 2.99 6.77 15.79
C ASP A 57 1.99 7.82 15.29
N THR A 58 1.88 8.00 13.97
CA THR A 58 1.06 9.07 13.35
C THR A 58 -0.11 8.55 12.53
N VAL A 59 -0.18 7.24 12.26
CA VAL A 59 -1.25 6.67 11.44
C VAL A 59 -2.60 6.77 12.16
N THR A 60 -3.63 7.16 11.43
CA THR A 60 -4.99 7.30 11.97
C THR A 60 -5.90 6.15 11.51
N LEU A 61 -7.06 6.00 12.15
CA LEU A 61 -8.09 5.07 11.70
C LEU A 61 -8.51 5.33 10.26
N ASP A 62 -8.71 6.59 9.88
CA ASP A 62 -9.12 6.97 8.53
C ASP A 62 -8.07 6.57 7.49
N ASP A 63 -6.78 6.77 7.80
CA ASP A 63 -5.69 6.33 6.93
C ASP A 63 -5.65 4.81 6.82
N ALA A 64 -5.82 4.10 7.94
CA ALA A 64 -5.88 2.64 7.95
C ALA A 64 -7.02 2.11 7.09
N LEU A 65 -8.22 2.69 7.19
CA LEU A 65 -9.38 2.29 6.40
C LEU A 65 -9.16 2.56 4.90
N LYS A 66 -8.52 3.69 4.54
CA LYS A 66 -8.12 3.96 3.14
C LYS A 66 -7.10 2.94 2.63
N LEU A 67 -6.11 2.57 3.43
CA LEU A 67 -5.13 1.55 3.04
C LEU A 67 -5.79 0.18 2.87
N MET A 68 -6.71 -0.18 3.77
CA MET A 68 -7.44 -1.45 3.75
C MET A 68 -8.51 -1.54 2.67
N SER A 69 -8.83 -0.43 1.99
CA SER A 69 -9.66 -0.44 0.78
C SER A 69 -8.89 -0.81 -0.49
N LEU A 70 -7.57 -1.02 -0.41
CA LEU A 70 -6.78 -1.52 -1.53
C LEU A 70 -6.85 -3.06 -1.60
N PRO A 71 -6.88 -3.67 -2.80
CA PRO A 71 -6.81 -3.06 -4.13
C PRO A 71 -8.06 -2.26 -4.52
N ARG A 72 -7.86 -1.06 -5.07
CA ARG A 72 -8.96 -0.22 -5.61
C ARG A 72 -9.17 -0.52 -7.08
N VAL A 73 -10.40 -0.79 -7.50
CA VAL A 73 -10.75 -0.86 -8.92
C VAL A 73 -10.74 0.56 -9.50
N VAL A 74 -9.88 0.80 -10.49
CA VAL A 74 -9.78 2.08 -11.21
C VAL A 74 -10.85 2.15 -12.30
N GLY A 75 -11.12 1.01 -12.94
CA GLY A 75 -12.16 0.86 -13.96
C GLY A 75 -11.98 -0.42 -14.75
N VAL A 76 -12.68 -0.49 -15.89
CA VAL A 76 -12.66 -1.63 -16.82
C VAL A 76 -12.17 -1.12 -18.17
N ASP A 77 -11.30 -1.87 -18.84
CA ASP A 77 -10.87 -1.51 -20.20
C ASP A 77 -11.91 -1.86 -21.27
N ALA A 78 -11.60 -1.53 -22.54
CA ALA A 78 -12.49 -1.79 -23.67
C ALA A 78 -12.73 -3.30 -23.93
N GLU A 79 -11.88 -4.18 -23.41
CA GLU A 79 -11.99 -5.64 -23.53
C GLU A 79 -12.75 -6.26 -22.35
N GLY A 80 -13.19 -5.45 -21.38
CA GLY A 80 -13.89 -5.93 -20.18
C GLY A 80 -12.96 -6.36 -19.04
N VAL A 81 -11.66 -6.05 -19.13
CA VAL A 81 -10.67 -6.44 -18.12
C VAL A 81 -10.55 -5.35 -17.04
N GLU A 82 -10.75 -5.75 -15.79
CA GLU A 82 -10.59 -4.85 -14.64
C GLU A 82 -9.14 -4.38 -14.47
N ILE A 83 -9.00 -3.08 -14.19
CA ILE A 83 -7.74 -2.44 -13.82
C ILE A 83 -7.79 -2.10 -12.34
N THR A 84 -6.88 -2.65 -11.54
CA THR A 84 -6.77 -2.37 -10.10
C THR A 84 -5.49 -1.61 -9.77
N ALA A 85 -5.57 -0.69 -8.82
CA ALA A 85 -4.43 -0.02 -8.20
C ALA A 85 -4.15 -0.64 -6.82
N GLN A 86 -2.90 -1.02 -6.56
CA GLN A 86 -2.50 -1.68 -5.32
C GLN A 86 -1.05 -1.40 -4.95
N ASN A 87 -0.76 -1.45 -3.65
CA ASN A 87 0.61 -1.33 -3.14
C ASN A 87 1.25 -2.71 -3.00
N GLY A 88 2.49 -2.86 -3.48
CA GLY A 88 3.24 -4.10 -3.42
C GLY A 88 4.64 -3.94 -2.85
N ARG A 89 5.40 -5.03 -2.84
CA ARG A 89 6.78 -5.07 -2.33
C ARG A 89 7.71 -4.03 -2.96
N TYR A 90 7.47 -3.66 -4.21
CA TYR A 90 8.32 -2.73 -4.98
C TYR A 90 7.67 -1.35 -5.14
N GLY A 91 6.61 -1.05 -4.37
CA GLY A 91 5.85 0.18 -4.46
C GLY A 91 4.52 0.04 -5.18
N PRO A 92 3.87 1.17 -5.49
CA PRO A 92 2.52 1.22 -6.05
C PRO A 92 2.52 0.77 -7.51
N TYR A 93 1.46 0.07 -7.92
CA TYR A 93 1.33 -0.41 -9.30
C TYR A 93 -0.14 -0.63 -9.70
N LEU A 94 -0.36 -0.58 -11.01
CA LEU A 94 -1.58 -1.02 -11.68
C LEU A 94 -1.47 -2.48 -12.08
N LYS A 95 -2.59 -3.22 -12.01
CA LYS A 95 -2.71 -4.58 -12.52
C LYS A 95 -3.93 -4.68 -13.44
N LYS A 96 -3.72 -5.27 -14.62
CA LYS A 96 -4.74 -5.56 -15.63
C LYS A 96 -4.53 -6.99 -16.13
N GLY A 97 -5.35 -7.92 -15.63
CA GLY A 97 -5.12 -9.35 -15.84
C GLY A 97 -3.73 -9.78 -15.36
N THR A 98 -2.85 -10.14 -16.29
CA THR A 98 -1.45 -10.51 -16.03
C THR A 98 -0.44 -9.38 -16.27
N ASP A 99 -0.86 -8.26 -16.88
CA ASP A 99 0.02 -7.10 -17.06
C ASP A 99 0.03 -6.20 -15.82
N SER A 100 1.20 -5.72 -15.45
CA SER A 100 1.40 -4.86 -14.29
C SER A 100 2.33 -3.72 -14.65
N ARG A 101 1.95 -2.50 -14.24
CA ARG A 101 2.67 -1.26 -14.55
C ARG A 101 2.91 -0.48 -13.25
N SER A 102 4.17 -0.13 -12.99
CA SER A 102 4.51 0.65 -11.80
C SER A 102 3.92 2.05 -11.87
N LEU A 103 3.52 2.55 -10.71
CA LEU A 103 3.18 3.94 -10.48
C LEU A 103 4.38 4.65 -9.85
N GLU A 104 4.40 5.97 -9.95
CA GLU A 104 5.54 6.77 -9.49
C GLU A 104 5.47 7.08 -7.99
N THR A 105 4.25 7.25 -7.47
CA THR A 105 3.96 7.65 -6.09
C THR A 105 2.77 6.89 -5.51
N GLU A 106 2.73 6.79 -4.18
CA GLU A 106 1.66 6.09 -3.47
C GLU A 106 0.32 6.82 -3.57
N ASP A 107 0.33 8.16 -3.68
CA ASP A 107 -0.88 8.97 -3.87
C ASP A 107 -1.65 8.61 -5.14
N GLN A 108 -0.94 8.17 -6.19
CA GLN A 108 -1.57 7.72 -7.44
C GLN A 108 -2.49 6.51 -7.22
N LEU A 109 -2.30 5.70 -6.18
CA LEU A 109 -3.20 4.58 -5.87
C LEU A 109 -4.66 5.03 -5.72
N PHE A 110 -4.86 6.22 -5.16
CA PHE A 110 -6.18 6.78 -4.90
C PHE A 110 -6.61 7.80 -5.96
N ALA A 111 -5.66 8.54 -6.52
CA ALA A 111 -5.96 9.62 -7.46
C ALA A 111 -6.06 9.18 -8.93
N ILE A 112 -5.38 8.11 -9.33
CA ILE A 112 -5.29 7.76 -10.76
C ILE A 112 -6.66 7.45 -11.35
N THR A 113 -6.90 8.02 -12.53
CA THR A 113 -8.12 7.84 -13.31
C THR A 113 -8.00 6.69 -14.30
N LEU A 114 -9.15 6.24 -14.85
CA LEU A 114 -9.17 5.21 -15.88
C LEU A 114 -8.39 5.64 -17.12
N ASP A 115 -8.56 6.89 -17.57
CA ASP A 115 -7.89 7.41 -18.76
C ASP A 115 -6.36 7.44 -18.60
N GLU A 116 -5.87 7.89 -17.44
CA GLU A 116 -4.43 7.85 -17.12
C GLU A 116 -3.91 6.42 -17.06
N ALA A 117 -4.66 5.50 -16.46
CA ALA A 117 -4.28 4.09 -16.41
C ALA A 117 -4.20 3.49 -17.83
N LEU A 118 -5.18 3.77 -18.70
CA LEU A 118 -5.18 3.33 -20.09
C LEU A 118 -3.99 3.92 -20.87
N ALA A 119 -3.64 5.19 -20.63
CA ALA A 119 -2.47 5.81 -21.23
C ALA A 119 -1.16 5.11 -20.80
N ILE A 120 -1.03 4.71 -19.54
CA ILE A 120 0.12 3.92 -19.05
C ILE A 120 0.18 2.54 -19.74
N TYR A 121 -0.97 1.89 -19.94
CA TYR A 121 -1.03 0.59 -20.63
C TYR A 121 -0.74 0.68 -22.13
N ALA A 122 -1.02 1.82 -22.78
CA ALA A 122 -0.67 2.07 -24.18
C ALA A 122 0.84 2.20 -24.41
N GLN A 123 1.60 2.57 -23.37
CA GLN A 123 3.05 2.65 -23.44
C GLN A 123 3.69 1.25 -23.50
N PRO A 124 4.82 1.09 -24.22
CA PRO A 124 5.54 -0.17 -24.24
C PRO A 124 5.98 -0.58 -22.83
N LYS A 125 5.90 -1.87 -22.51
CA LYS A 125 6.29 -2.38 -21.19
C LYS A 125 7.77 -2.15 -20.95
N GLN A 126 8.08 -1.22 -20.06
CA GLN A 126 9.44 -1.01 -19.59
C GLN A 126 9.84 -2.21 -18.73
N ARG A 127 10.78 -3.01 -19.24
CA ARG A 127 11.39 -4.13 -18.50
C ARG A 127 12.63 -3.60 -17.79
N GLY A 128 12.53 -3.41 -16.48
CA GLY A 128 13.66 -2.98 -15.66
C GLY A 128 13.19 -2.44 -14.32
N ARG A 129 14.05 -2.53 -13.29
CA ARG A 129 13.85 -1.75 -12.06
C ARG A 129 13.87 -0.27 -12.46
N ALA A 130 12.92 0.51 -11.97
CA ALA A 130 13.07 1.97 -11.97
C ALA A 130 14.46 2.32 -11.41
N ALA A 131 15.15 3.25 -12.05
CA ALA A 131 16.42 3.75 -11.54
C ALA A 131 16.25 4.16 -10.07
N ALA A 132 17.23 3.83 -9.22
CA ALA A 132 17.18 4.20 -7.82
C ALA A 132 16.90 5.71 -7.71
N LYS A 133 15.81 6.09 -7.04
CA LYS A 133 15.57 7.51 -6.74
C LYS A 133 16.77 8.00 -5.90
N PRO A 134 17.43 9.11 -6.28
CA PRO A 134 18.54 9.64 -5.50
C PRO A 134 18.07 9.90 -4.05
N PRO A 135 18.95 9.73 -3.04
CA PRO A 135 18.56 9.87 -1.65
C PRO A 135 17.97 11.26 -1.39
N LEU A 136 16.69 11.30 -0.97
CA LEU A 136 15.94 12.53 -0.62
C LEU A 136 16.37 13.14 0.73
N LYS A 137 17.59 12.84 1.18
CA LYS A 137 18.14 13.40 2.40
C LYS A 137 19.62 13.69 2.16
N GLU A 138 19.88 14.87 1.63
CA GLU A 138 21.15 15.53 1.91
C GLU A 138 21.19 15.72 3.43
N LEU A 139 21.88 14.81 4.11
CA LEU A 139 22.34 15.08 5.47
C LEU A 139 23.21 16.32 5.35
N GLY A 140 22.70 17.47 5.81
CA GLY A 140 23.48 18.69 5.88
C GLY A 140 24.82 18.40 6.55
N THR A 141 25.89 18.99 6.05
CA THR A 141 27.23 18.82 6.61
C THR A 141 27.24 19.29 8.06
N ASP A 142 27.53 18.37 8.98
CA ASP A 142 27.81 18.67 10.38
C ASP A 142 29.03 19.61 10.46
N PRO A 143 28.95 20.82 11.03
CA PRO A 143 30.03 21.80 11.00
C PRO A 143 31.28 21.42 11.80
N VAL A 144 31.32 20.24 12.44
CA VAL A 144 32.40 19.87 13.38
C VAL A 144 33.31 18.74 12.87
N SER A 145 33.01 18.06 11.75
CA SER A 145 33.89 16.97 11.28
C SER A 145 34.01 16.89 9.76
N VAL A 146 35.17 17.31 9.24
CA VAL A 146 35.56 17.16 7.83
C VAL A 146 35.94 15.70 7.55
N LYS A 147 34.95 14.80 7.49
CA LYS A 147 35.09 13.50 6.80
C LYS A 147 33.75 13.10 6.14
N PRO A 148 33.75 12.74 4.84
CA PRO A 148 32.55 12.36 4.13
C PRO A 148 32.02 11.00 4.61
N VAL A 149 30.70 10.90 4.77
CA VAL A 149 29.93 9.65 4.94
C VAL A 149 29.12 9.41 3.67
#